data_AF-A0A2A8HQQ6-F1
#
_entry.id   AF-A0A2A8HQQ6-F1
#
_cell.length_a   1.000
_cell.length_b   1.000
_cell.length_c   1.000
_cell.angle_alpha   90.00
_cell.angle_beta   90.00
_cell.angle_gamma   90.00
#
_symmetry.space_group_name_H-M   'P 1'
#
loop_
_entity.id
_entity.type
_entity.pdbx_description
1 polymer ?
#
loop_
_entity_poly.entity_id
_entity_poly.type
_entity_poly.pdbx_seq_one_letter_code
_entity_poly.pdbx_strand_id
1 'polypeptide(L)'
;MKNTLIALALAGASLMPAAAAAQVAPEVAAILKTGATVYGPQGAEVGTITSVEGANIVLDTGAHKATLPATSLGKNEKGLLISMTKQQLDSAVAAAEAKANSSLMAALTTGAEVKTTDGMVAGTITSMEGDNITLELPTGKSIVLTREFMMADASGLKVKMDSPTFQSAVAKATSGGADASATADAATETGTETAATDEASEDAAE
;
A
#
# COMPACT_ATOMS: atom_id res chain seq x y z
N MET A 1 -76.70 -32.27 17.49
CA MET A 1 -76.51 -30.89 17.01
C MET A 1 -75.07 -30.86 16.50
N LYS A 2 -74.81 -31.04 15.20
CA LYS A 2 -74.31 -29.98 14.29
C LYS A 2 -73.92 -28.70 15.06
N ASN A 3 -72.67 -28.23 14.95
CA ASN A 3 -72.35 -27.10 14.08
C ASN A 3 -70.82 -26.98 13.79
N THR A 4 -70.47 -27.13 12.51
CA THR A 4 -69.61 -26.26 11.67
C THR A 4 -68.22 -25.80 12.16
N LEU A 5 -67.19 -26.38 11.52
CA LEU A 5 -66.25 -25.73 10.59
C LEU A 5 -65.92 -24.24 10.82
N ILE A 6 -64.71 -23.94 11.30
CA ILE A 6 -63.92 -22.78 10.84
C ILE A 6 -62.46 -23.22 10.69
N ALA A 7 -62.04 -23.32 9.43
CA ALA A 7 -60.65 -23.42 9.03
C ALA A 7 -59.95 -22.09 9.33
N LEU A 8 -58.89 -22.12 10.13
CA LEU A 8 -57.94 -21.01 10.26
C LEU A 8 -56.64 -21.47 9.62
N ALA A 9 -56.45 -21.08 8.35
CA ALA A 9 -55.20 -21.23 7.64
C ALA A 9 -54.12 -20.39 8.36
N LEU A 10 -53.20 -21.04 9.06
CA LEU A 10 -51.95 -20.41 9.47
C LEU A 10 -51.11 -20.18 8.21
N ALA A 11 -51.20 -18.97 7.65
CA ALA A 11 -50.19 -18.46 6.74
C ALA A 11 -48.88 -18.34 7.52
N GLY A 12 -47.98 -19.30 7.30
CA GLY A 12 -46.60 -19.24 7.77
C GLY A 12 -45.84 -18.16 7.03
N ALA A 13 -45.89 -16.93 7.53
CA ALA A 13 -44.88 -15.93 7.26
C ALA A 13 -43.76 -16.12 8.28
N SER A 14 -42.79 -16.96 7.92
CA SER A 14 -41.50 -17.03 8.61
C SER A 14 -40.83 -15.65 8.51
N LEU A 15 -41.03 -14.85 9.56
CA LEU A 15 -40.19 -13.71 9.90
C LEU A 15 -38.79 -14.25 10.24
N MET A 16 -37.97 -14.46 9.22
CA MET A 16 -36.52 -14.54 9.41
C MET A 16 -36.04 -13.11 9.70
N PRO A 17 -35.29 -12.86 10.78
CA PRO A 17 -34.55 -11.62 10.94
C PRO A 17 -33.55 -11.53 9.80
N ALA A 18 -33.83 -10.69 8.81
CA ALA A 18 -32.81 -10.26 7.87
C ALA A 18 -31.68 -9.66 8.72
N ALA A 19 -30.50 -10.27 8.66
CA ALA A 19 -29.29 -9.67 9.19
C ALA A 19 -29.23 -8.24 8.64
N ALA A 20 -29.37 -7.26 9.53
CA ALA A 20 -29.25 -5.85 9.18
C ALA A 20 -27.81 -5.63 8.70
N ALA A 21 -27.59 -5.81 7.41
CA ALA A 21 -26.47 -5.14 6.75
C ALA A 21 -26.64 -3.66 7.12
N ALA A 22 -25.62 -3.08 7.75
CA ALA A 22 -25.61 -1.66 8.08
C ALA A 22 -25.75 -0.89 6.77
N GLN A 23 -26.99 -0.51 6.44
CA GLN A 23 -27.34 0.13 5.20
C GLN A 23 -27.21 1.62 5.43
N VAL A 24 -26.54 2.31 4.51
CA VAL A 24 -26.43 3.77 4.54
C VAL A 24 -27.84 4.34 4.62
N ALA A 25 -28.07 5.27 5.55
CA ALA A 25 -29.37 5.87 5.73
C ALA A 25 -29.84 6.47 4.39
N PRO A 26 -31.11 6.25 3.97
CA PRO A 26 -31.58 6.65 2.64
C PRO A 26 -31.44 8.16 2.41
N GLU A 27 -31.56 8.94 3.49
CA GLU A 27 -31.39 10.38 3.48
C GLU A 27 -29.94 10.84 3.24
N VAL A 28 -28.95 10.05 3.68
CA VAL A 28 -27.52 10.26 3.45
C VAL A 28 -27.19 9.85 2.02
N ALA A 29 -27.65 8.68 1.60
CA ALA A 29 -27.45 8.18 0.24
C ALA A 29 -27.99 9.17 -0.82
N ALA A 30 -29.10 9.85 -0.54
CA ALA A 30 -29.69 10.84 -1.44
C ALA A 30 -28.82 12.08 -1.73
N ILE A 31 -27.90 12.42 -0.81
CA ILE A 31 -27.02 13.60 -0.95
C ILE A 31 -25.53 13.23 -0.98
N LEU A 32 -25.21 11.94 -0.85
CA LEU A 32 -23.85 11.44 -0.88
C LEU A 32 -23.30 11.50 -2.31
N LYS A 33 -22.32 12.37 -2.51
CA LYS A 33 -21.63 12.52 -3.79
C LYS A 33 -20.22 13.07 -3.57
N THR A 34 -19.35 12.85 -4.54
CA THR A 34 -18.07 13.56 -4.61
C THR A 34 -18.32 15.07 -4.66
N GLY A 35 -17.52 15.82 -3.90
CA GLY A 35 -17.64 17.26 -3.69
C GLY A 35 -18.65 17.66 -2.61
N ALA A 36 -19.31 16.70 -1.94
CA ALA A 36 -20.19 17.04 -0.82
C ALA A 36 -19.39 17.43 0.44
N THR A 37 -19.79 18.52 1.07
CA THR A 37 -19.22 18.98 2.35
C THR A 37 -19.82 18.16 3.50
N VAL A 38 -18.96 17.71 4.40
CA VAL A 38 -19.31 17.02 5.64
C VAL A 38 -19.05 17.95 6.81
N TYR A 39 -20.06 18.07 7.67
CA TYR A 39 -20.03 18.87 8.88
C TYR A 39 -19.79 18.00 10.11
N GLY A 40 -19.24 18.59 11.16
CA GLY A 40 -19.04 17.95 12.46
C GLY A 40 -20.21 18.22 13.42
N PRO A 41 -20.14 17.69 14.66
CA PRO A 41 -21.24 17.76 15.62
C PRO A 41 -21.59 19.20 16.05
N GLN A 42 -20.64 20.14 15.96
CA GLN A 42 -20.88 21.56 16.24
C GLN A 42 -21.31 22.36 15.00
N GLY A 43 -21.57 21.70 13.86
CA GLY A 43 -21.90 22.37 12.60
C GLY A 43 -20.73 23.08 11.91
N ALA A 44 -19.49 22.83 12.37
CA ALA A 44 -18.26 23.23 11.70
C ALA A 44 -17.98 22.31 10.51
N GLU A 45 -17.39 22.86 9.44
CA GLU A 45 -16.94 22.05 8.31
C GLU A 45 -15.78 21.15 8.74
N VAL A 46 -15.93 19.84 8.49
CA VAL A 46 -14.90 18.84 8.76
C VAL A 46 -14.08 18.57 7.52
N GLY A 47 -14.74 18.53 6.36
CA GLY A 47 -14.08 18.22 5.10
C GLY A 47 -15.01 18.04 3.91
N THR A 48 -14.43 17.66 2.77
CA THR A 48 -15.13 17.41 1.51
C THR A 48 -14.90 15.98 1.03
N ILE A 49 -15.93 15.32 0.51
CA ILE A 49 -15.82 13.96 -0.03
C ILE A 49 -15.11 14.02 -1.39
N THR A 50 -13.97 13.35 -1.53
CA THR A 50 -13.22 13.30 -2.79
C THR A 50 -13.48 12.05 -3.61
N SER A 51 -13.94 10.97 -2.98
CA SER A 51 -14.30 9.71 -3.66
C SER A 51 -15.42 8.98 -2.90
N VAL A 52 -16.26 8.26 -3.63
CA VAL A 52 -17.30 7.36 -3.11
C VAL A 52 -17.10 5.99 -3.77
N GLU A 53 -16.67 5.01 -2.98
CA GLU A 53 -16.29 3.67 -3.42
C GLU A 53 -17.21 2.63 -2.77
N GLY A 54 -18.36 2.41 -3.39
CA GLY A 54 -19.38 1.49 -2.90
C GLY A 54 -19.90 1.89 -1.53
N ALA A 55 -19.53 1.15 -0.49
CA ALA A 55 -19.91 1.42 0.90
C ALA A 55 -18.93 2.35 1.64
N ASN A 56 -17.80 2.70 1.04
CA ASN A 56 -16.76 3.55 1.63
C ASN A 56 -16.69 4.91 0.95
N ILE A 57 -16.25 5.93 1.69
CA ILE A 57 -16.06 7.30 1.21
C ILE A 57 -14.68 7.78 1.62
N VAL A 58 -14.07 8.62 0.79
CA VAL A 58 -12.82 9.30 1.12
C VAL A 58 -13.16 10.74 1.46
N LEU A 59 -12.97 11.10 2.72
CA LEU A 59 -13.19 12.45 3.25
C LEU A 59 -11.85 13.19 3.34
N ASP A 60 -11.79 14.36 2.73
CA ASP A 60 -10.68 15.29 2.81
C ASP A 60 -10.91 16.35 3.87
N THR A 61 -10.11 16.35 4.94
CA THR A 61 -10.17 17.41 5.94
C THR A 61 -9.39 18.66 5.54
N GLY A 62 -8.67 18.64 4.42
CA GLY A 62 -7.70 19.64 3.99
C GLY A 62 -6.29 19.40 4.56
N ALA A 63 -6.17 18.67 5.67
CA ALA A 63 -4.88 18.26 6.23
C ALA A 63 -4.58 16.79 5.93
N HIS A 64 -5.59 15.92 6.02
CA HIS A 64 -5.46 14.48 5.79
C HIS A 64 -6.67 13.92 5.04
N LYS A 65 -6.51 12.71 4.53
CA LYS A 65 -7.57 11.92 3.89
C LYS A 65 -7.95 10.77 4.82
N ALA A 66 -9.24 10.64 5.10
CA ALA A 66 -9.78 9.55 5.89
C ALA A 66 -10.76 8.74 5.05
N THR A 67 -10.49 7.44 4.91
CA THR A 67 -11.45 6.49 4.33
C THR A 67 -12.36 5.99 5.43
N LEU A 68 -13.66 6.26 5.30
CA LEU A 68 -14.67 5.93 6.29
C LEU A 68 -15.83 5.22 5.61
N PRO A 69 -16.57 4.35 6.31
CA PRO A 69 -17.78 3.78 5.75
C PRO A 69 -18.87 4.86 5.66
N ALA A 70 -19.61 4.89 4.55
CA ALA A 70 -20.72 5.82 4.32
C ALA A 70 -21.81 5.74 5.41
N THR A 71 -21.90 4.60 6.11
CA THR A 71 -22.79 4.39 7.26
C THR A 71 -22.40 5.20 8.50
N SER A 72 -21.16 5.71 8.57
CA SER A 72 -20.72 6.63 9.63
C SER A 72 -21.14 8.08 9.37
N LEU A 73 -21.69 8.37 8.19
CA LEU A 73 -22.28 9.66 7.87
C LEU A 73 -23.74 9.68 8.30
N GLY A 74 -24.13 10.77 8.95
CA GLY A 74 -25.50 11.16 9.20
C GLY A 74 -25.93 12.31 8.28
N LYS A 75 -27.17 12.74 8.43
CA LYS A 75 -27.71 13.93 7.77
C LYS A 75 -28.27 14.88 8.82
N ASN A 76 -28.09 16.17 8.61
CA ASN A 76 -28.81 17.23 9.30
C ASN A 76 -29.36 18.25 8.29
N GLU A 77 -29.96 19.33 8.80
CA GLU A 77 -30.51 20.42 7.97
C GLU A 77 -29.45 21.14 7.12
N LYS A 78 -28.16 21.09 7.53
CA LYS A 78 -27.04 21.69 6.79
C LYS A 78 -26.43 20.77 5.74
N GLY A 79 -26.64 19.45 5.83
CA GLY A 79 -26.11 18.47 4.89
C GLY A 79 -25.59 17.20 5.57
N LEU A 80 -24.48 16.68 5.07
CA LEU A 80 -23.84 15.49 5.63
C LEU A 80 -23.16 15.83 6.96
N LEU A 81 -23.32 14.95 7.94
CA LEU A 81 -22.79 15.10 9.30
C LEU A 81 -21.92 13.89 9.64
N ILE A 82 -20.84 14.09 10.40
CA ILE A 82 -20.08 13.02 11.04
C ILE A 82 -20.00 13.27 12.56
N SER A 83 -19.94 12.20 13.34
CA SER A 83 -19.86 12.26 14.81
C SER A 83 -18.51 12.75 15.34
N MET A 84 -17.53 13.03 14.48
CA MET A 84 -16.20 13.50 14.87
C MET A 84 -15.97 14.95 14.40
N THR A 85 -15.17 15.69 15.15
CA THR A 85 -14.67 17.00 14.72
C THR A 85 -13.48 16.85 13.77
N LYS A 86 -13.15 17.92 13.04
CA LYS A 86 -11.95 17.97 12.17
C LYS A 86 -10.68 17.61 12.95
N GLN A 87 -10.48 18.21 14.12
CA GLN A 87 -9.31 17.93 14.97
C GLN A 87 -9.23 16.49 15.43
N GLN A 88 -10.38 15.88 15.78
CA GLN A 88 -10.41 14.48 16.17
C GLN A 88 -10.11 13.56 14.99
N LEU A 89 -10.61 13.89 13.80
CA LEU A 89 -10.32 13.12 12.59
C LEU A 89 -8.84 13.24 12.20
N ASP A 90 -8.29 14.45 12.20
CA ASP A 90 -6.87 14.69 11.95
C ASP A 90 -5.98 13.95 12.97
N SER A 91 -6.34 13.99 14.26
CA SER A 91 -5.62 13.25 15.30
C SER A 91 -5.75 11.74 15.14
N ALA A 92 -6.92 11.25 14.71
CA ALA A 92 -7.15 9.83 14.47
C ALA A 92 -6.35 9.33 13.26
N VAL A 93 -6.26 10.11 12.18
CA VAL A 93 -5.43 9.78 11.02
C VAL A 93 -3.96 9.79 11.42
N ALA A 94 -3.47 10.83 12.10
CA ALA A 94 -2.10 10.88 12.58
C ALA A 94 -1.76 9.72 13.52
N ALA A 95 -2.68 9.34 14.42
CA ALA A 95 -2.51 8.19 15.29
C ALA A 95 -2.51 6.86 14.51
N ALA A 96 -3.32 6.74 13.47
CA ALA A 96 -3.34 5.58 12.58
C ALA A 96 -2.04 5.46 11.79
N GLU A 97 -1.51 6.57 11.28
CA GLU A 97 -0.22 6.63 10.59
C GLU A 97 0.93 6.28 11.54
N ALA A 98 0.94 6.85 12.74
CA ALA A 98 1.93 6.53 13.78
C ALA A 98 1.87 5.05 14.16
N LYS A 99 0.67 4.48 14.31
CA LYS A 99 0.47 3.05 14.56
C LYS A 99 0.95 2.20 13.40
N ALA A 100 0.63 2.57 12.16
CA ALA A 100 1.09 1.86 10.97
C ALA A 100 2.62 1.88 10.86
N ASN A 101 3.25 3.03 11.13
CA ASN A 101 4.69 3.16 11.17
C ASN A 101 5.32 2.33 12.29
N SER A 102 4.72 2.32 13.49
CA SER A 102 5.20 1.50 14.60
C SER A 102 5.06 0.00 14.29
N SER A 103 3.95 -0.43 13.68
CA SER A 103 3.76 -1.82 13.24
C SER A 103 4.75 -2.20 12.15
N LEU A 104 5.04 -1.28 11.22
CA LEU A 104 6.07 -1.47 10.21
C LEU A 104 7.44 -1.65 10.88
N MET A 105 7.85 -0.73 11.74
CA MET A 105 9.13 -0.84 12.47
C MET A 105 9.23 -2.11 13.31
N ALA A 106 8.12 -2.58 13.89
CA ALA A 106 8.08 -3.84 14.64
C ALA A 106 8.16 -5.08 13.74
N ALA A 107 7.60 -5.02 12.53
CA ALA A 107 7.66 -6.10 11.54
C ALA A 107 8.98 -6.12 10.76
N LEU A 108 9.71 -5.01 10.74
CA LEU A 108 11.03 -4.87 10.14
C LEU A 108 12.07 -5.54 11.02
N THR A 109 12.20 -6.86 10.86
CA THR A 109 13.25 -7.66 11.49
C THR A 109 14.09 -8.34 10.42
N THR A 110 15.39 -8.47 10.64
CA THR A 110 16.25 -9.31 9.80
C THR A 110 15.69 -10.74 9.81
N GLY A 111 15.57 -11.34 8.63
CA GLY A 111 14.92 -12.62 8.40
C GLY A 111 13.40 -12.56 8.20
N ALA A 112 12.77 -11.37 8.25
CA ALA A 112 11.35 -11.24 7.96
C ALA A 112 11.05 -11.51 6.48
N GLU A 113 10.05 -12.35 6.24
CA GLU A 113 9.52 -12.59 4.90
C GLU A 113 8.65 -11.40 4.47
N VAL A 114 8.95 -10.86 3.30
CA VAL A 114 8.22 -9.79 2.66
C VAL A 114 7.40 -10.35 1.52
N LYS A 115 6.12 -9.98 1.47
CA LYS A 115 5.18 -10.39 0.43
C LYS A 115 4.83 -9.21 -0.50
N THR A 116 4.24 -9.45 -1.64
CA THR A 116 3.63 -8.41 -2.47
C THR A 116 2.19 -8.14 -2.00
N THR A 117 1.54 -7.12 -2.57
CA THR A 117 0.12 -6.83 -2.28
C THR A 117 -0.80 -8.02 -2.60
N ASP A 118 -0.45 -8.82 -3.62
CA ASP A 118 -1.20 -10.03 -4.02
C ASP A 118 -0.89 -11.25 -3.13
N GLY A 119 0.03 -11.11 -2.18
CA GLY A 119 0.39 -12.18 -1.23
C GLY A 119 1.50 -13.13 -1.70
N MET A 120 2.11 -12.90 -2.87
CA MET A 120 3.28 -13.66 -3.31
C MET A 120 4.51 -13.28 -2.50
N VAL A 121 5.43 -14.22 -2.26
CA VAL A 121 6.69 -13.92 -1.54
C VAL A 121 7.60 -13.09 -2.44
N ALA A 122 7.92 -11.88 -1.99
CA ALA A 122 8.84 -10.97 -2.66
C ALA A 122 10.30 -11.29 -2.31
N GLY A 123 10.56 -11.68 -1.05
CA GLY A 123 11.88 -12.05 -0.56
C GLY A 123 11.99 -11.98 0.97
N THR A 124 13.21 -12.08 1.49
CA THR A 124 13.51 -12.05 2.92
C THR A 124 14.48 -10.91 3.24
N ILE A 125 14.25 -10.19 4.34
CA ILE A 125 15.15 -9.09 4.74
C ILE A 125 16.48 -9.66 5.23
N THR A 126 17.59 -9.27 4.63
CA THR A 126 18.94 -9.68 5.06
C THR A 126 19.68 -8.58 5.82
N SER A 127 19.44 -7.31 5.48
CA SER A 127 20.03 -6.16 6.18
C SER A 127 19.11 -4.95 6.12
N MET A 128 19.26 -4.05 7.10
CA MET A 128 18.55 -2.77 7.17
C MET A 128 19.52 -1.67 7.59
N GLU A 129 19.67 -0.66 6.76
CA GLU A 129 20.54 0.50 6.94
C GLU A 129 19.72 1.78 6.85
N GLY A 130 19.25 2.26 8.00
CA GLY A 130 18.36 3.43 8.07
C GLY A 130 17.04 3.14 7.37
N ASP A 131 16.78 3.86 6.28
CA ASP A 131 15.60 3.65 5.43
C ASP A 131 15.81 2.62 4.33
N ASN A 132 17.04 2.15 4.10
CA ASN A 132 17.36 1.17 3.07
C ASN A 132 17.27 -0.26 3.61
N ILE A 133 16.54 -1.11 2.91
CA ILE A 133 16.26 -2.49 3.33
C ILE A 133 16.71 -3.41 2.20
N THR A 134 17.70 -4.24 2.50
CA THR A 134 18.21 -5.24 1.56
C THR A 134 17.34 -6.49 1.67
N LEU A 135 16.69 -6.82 0.55
CA LEU A 135 15.83 -7.97 0.41
C LEU A 135 16.49 -9.01 -0.49
N GLU A 136 16.67 -10.22 0.03
CA GLU A 136 17.07 -11.38 -0.76
C GLU A 136 15.85 -12.02 -1.39
N LEU A 137 15.83 -12.06 -2.72
CA LEU A 137 14.78 -12.71 -3.47
C LEU A 137 14.92 -14.22 -3.44
N PRO A 138 13.82 -14.96 -3.70
CA PRO A 138 13.86 -16.41 -3.86
C PRO A 138 14.80 -16.91 -4.98
N THR A 139 15.17 -16.02 -5.90
CA THR A 139 16.14 -16.31 -6.98
C THR A 139 17.60 -16.22 -6.51
N GLY A 140 17.87 -15.91 -5.24
CA GLY A 140 19.21 -15.71 -4.67
C GLY A 140 19.86 -14.37 -5.03
N LYS A 141 19.10 -13.42 -5.61
CA LYS A 141 19.57 -12.06 -5.90
C LYS A 141 19.12 -11.13 -4.78
N SER A 142 19.92 -10.12 -4.46
CA SER A 142 19.54 -9.09 -3.49
C SER A 142 19.15 -7.79 -4.19
N ILE A 143 18.13 -7.11 -3.67
CA ILE A 143 17.75 -5.75 -4.07
C ILE A 143 17.66 -4.86 -2.84
N VAL A 144 17.87 -3.57 -3.02
CA VAL A 144 17.66 -2.58 -1.95
C VAL A 144 16.35 -1.86 -2.22
N LEU A 145 15.45 -1.85 -1.23
CA LEU A 145 14.20 -1.12 -1.24
C LEU A 145 14.22 -0.11 -0.11
N THR A 146 13.68 1.08 -0.34
CA THR A 146 13.46 2.00 0.77
C THR A 146 12.18 1.61 1.52
N ARG A 147 12.18 1.89 2.83
CA ARG A 147 11.06 1.59 3.74
C ARG A 147 9.73 2.18 3.28
N GLU A 148 9.74 3.28 2.53
CA GLU A 148 8.53 3.90 1.98
C GLU A 148 7.74 2.97 1.05
N PHE A 149 8.42 2.03 0.38
CA PHE A 149 7.81 1.00 -0.47
C PHE A 149 7.33 -0.20 0.33
N MET A 150 7.51 -0.22 1.65
CA MET A 150 7.07 -1.30 2.52
C MET A 150 5.86 -0.87 3.34
N MET A 151 5.04 -1.84 3.73
CA MET A 151 3.91 -1.68 4.64
C MET A 151 3.73 -2.94 5.46
N ALA A 152 3.26 -2.80 6.69
CA ALA A 152 2.88 -3.93 7.51
C ALA A 152 1.37 -3.94 7.70
N ASP A 153 0.75 -5.09 7.48
CA ASP A 153 -0.67 -5.32 7.76
C ASP A 153 -0.87 -6.57 8.63
N ALA A 154 -2.13 -6.97 8.82
CA ALA A 154 -2.47 -8.14 9.64
C ALA A 154 -1.88 -9.46 9.11
N SER A 155 -1.51 -9.53 7.83
CA SER A 155 -0.90 -10.69 7.16
C SER A 155 0.63 -10.64 7.16
N GLY A 156 1.24 -9.57 7.68
CA GLY A 156 2.69 -9.40 7.78
C GLY A 156 3.24 -8.28 6.88
N LEU A 157 4.53 -8.37 6.58
CA LEU A 157 5.27 -7.35 5.87
C LEU A 157 5.06 -7.49 4.35
N LYS A 158 4.73 -6.37 3.70
CA LYS A 158 4.42 -6.32 2.28
C LYS A 158 5.14 -5.17 1.56
N VAL A 159 5.42 -5.35 0.28
CA VAL A 159 5.77 -4.26 -0.63
C VAL A 159 4.48 -3.61 -1.13
N LYS A 160 4.45 -2.27 -1.23
CA LYS A 160 3.34 -1.45 -1.76
C LYS A 160 3.19 -1.58 -3.30
N MET A 161 3.46 -2.75 -3.85
CA MET A 161 3.34 -3.06 -5.27
C MET A 161 2.94 -4.54 -5.46
N ASP A 162 2.26 -4.79 -6.56
CA ASP A 162 1.85 -6.11 -6.99
C ASP A 162 3.03 -6.93 -7.54
N SER A 163 2.84 -8.24 -7.64
CA SER A 163 3.85 -9.18 -8.10
C SER A 163 4.39 -8.91 -9.51
N PRO A 164 3.56 -8.67 -10.55
CA PRO A 164 4.09 -8.36 -11.88
C PRO A 164 4.89 -7.05 -11.92
N THR A 165 4.44 -6.00 -11.24
CA THR A 165 5.18 -4.74 -11.11
C THR A 165 6.49 -4.94 -10.36
N PHE A 166 6.47 -5.68 -9.25
CA PHE A 166 7.64 -5.99 -8.45
C PHE A 166 8.68 -6.79 -9.25
N GLN A 167 8.28 -7.87 -9.93
CA GLN A 167 9.20 -8.68 -10.75
C GLN A 167 9.84 -7.86 -11.88
N SER A 168 9.07 -6.97 -12.52
CA SER A 168 9.59 -6.07 -13.55
C SER A 168 10.60 -5.07 -12.97
N ALA A 169 10.33 -4.53 -11.79
CA ALA A 169 11.24 -3.63 -11.09
C ALA A 169 12.53 -4.35 -10.67
N VAL A 170 12.42 -5.56 -10.14
CA VAL A 170 13.54 -6.44 -9.79
C VAL A 170 14.38 -6.77 -11.01
N ALA A 171 13.75 -7.15 -12.12
CA ALA A 171 14.47 -7.47 -13.36
C ALA A 171 15.29 -6.27 -13.86
N LYS A 172 14.74 -5.05 -13.77
CA LYS A 172 15.47 -3.80 -14.07
C LYS A 172 16.58 -3.49 -13.07
N ALA A 173 16.32 -3.67 -11.77
CA ALA A 173 17.30 -3.42 -10.72
C ALA A 173 18.48 -4.40 -10.79
N THR A 174 18.22 -5.65 -11.19
CA THR A 174 19.23 -6.71 -11.29
C THR A 174 19.89 -6.80 -12.67
N SER A 175 19.32 -6.19 -13.71
CA SER A 175 19.99 -6.00 -15.00
C SER A 175 20.86 -4.74 -15.05
N GLY A 176 20.61 -3.75 -14.18
CA GLY A 176 21.44 -2.55 -14.01
C GLY A 176 22.66 -2.72 -13.09
N GLY A 177 22.81 -3.89 -12.43
CA GLY A 177 23.94 -4.19 -11.53
C GLY A 177 25.16 -4.83 -12.21
N ALA A 178 25.16 -4.96 -13.54
CA ALA A 178 26.28 -5.49 -14.31
C ALA A 178 27.18 -4.38 -14.87
N ASP A 179 27.48 -3.33 -14.10
CA ASP A 179 28.54 -2.37 -14.43
C ASP A 179 29.01 -1.59 -13.19
N ALA A 180 29.58 -2.28 -12.19
CA ALA A 180 30.41 -1.63 -11.14
C ALA A 180 31.16 -2.66 -10.26
N SER A 181 31.78 -3.69 -10.84
CA SER A 181 32.91 -4.41 -10.21
C SER A 181 33.60 -5.31 -11.22
N ALA A 182 34.11 -4.73 -12.30
CA ALA A 182 35.05 -5.39 -13.20
C ALA A 182 36.12 -4.38 -13.66
N THR A 183 36.77 -3.70 -12.72
CA THR A 183 38.20 -3.43 -12.88
C THR A 183 38.91 -4.35 -11.90
N ALA A 184 39.37 -5.46 -12.47
CA ALA A 184 40.01 -6.55 -11.78
C ALA A 184 41.29 -6.07 -11.09
N ASP A 185 41.36 -6.31 -9.78
CA ASP A 185 42.61 -6.67 -9.14
C ASP A 185 42.96 -8.08 -9.66
N ALA A 186 43.93 -8.15 -10.57
CA ALA A 186 44.56 -9.39 -10.97
C ALA A 186 46.04 -9.15 -11.29
N ALA A 187 46.87 -9.57 -10.35
CA ALA A 187 48.24 -10.08 -10.51
C ALA A 187 49.36 -9.08 -10.83
N THR A 188 50.05 -8.68 -9.76
CA THR A 188 51.51 -8.65 -9.71
C THR A 188 52.05 -10.04 -10.07
N GLU A 189 52.82 -10.16 -11.16
CA GLU A 189 54.15 -10.77 -11.21
C GLU A 189 54.74 -10.62 -12.64
N THR A 190 55.88 -9.91 -12.69
CA THR A 190 57.08 -10.22 -13.47
C THR A 190 56.98 -10.28 -15.00
N GLY A 191 57.56 -9.28 -15.67
CA GLY A 191 57.88 -9.36 -17.09
C GLY A 191 58.30 -8.03 -17.71
N THR A 192 59.54 -7.63 -17.44
CA THR A 192 60.35 -6.74 -18.29
C THR A 192 60.23 -7.08 -19.78
N GLU A 193 60.48 -6.07 -20.64
CA GLU A 193 60.76 -6.11 -22.10
C GLU A 193 59.61 -5.55 -22.95
N THR A 194 59.75 -4.55 -23.83
CA THR A 194 60.79 -3.56 -24.16
C THR A 194 60.07 -2.47 -24.95
N ALA A 195 60.43 -1.21 -24.70
CA ALA A 195 60.13 -0.11 -25.59
C ALA A 195 61.43 0.44 -26.18
N ALA A 196 61.36 0.74 -27.48
CA ALA A 196 62.24 1.62 -28.27
C ALA A 196 63.50 1.04 -28.95
N THR A 197 63.73 1.61 -30.15
CA THR A 197 64.88 1.55 -31.07
C THR A 197 64.77 0.39 -32.07
N ASP A 198 64.64 0.61 -33.37
CA ASP A 198 65.65 1.26 -34.20
C ASP A 198 65.08 1.72 -35.57
N GLU A 199 65.51 2.90 -35.99
CA GLU A 199 65.33 3.42 -37.35
C GLU A 199 66.26 2.65 -38.31
N ALA A 200 65.69 1.81 -39.18
CA ALA A 200 66.43 1.27 -40.31
C ALA A 200 66.32 2.24 -41.49
N SER A 201 67.44 2.93 -41.71
CA SER A 201 67.76 3.69 -42.91
C SER A 201 67.91 2.75 -44.11
N GLU A 202 67.69 3.31 -45.30
CA GLU A 202 68.39 2.96 -46.55
C GLU A 202 67.88 1.75 -47.36
N ASP A 203 67.06 2.04 -48.38
CA ASP A 203 67.15 1.33 -49.66
C ASP A 203 67.35 2.38 -50.75
N ALA A 204 68.55 2.35 -51.32
CA ALA A 204 69.04 3.20 -52.40
C ALA A 204 69.17 2.35 -53.66
N ALA A 205 68.96 2.99 -54.82
CA ALA A 205 69.21 2.49 -56.18
C ALA A 205 68.27 1.35 -56.62
N GLU A 206 67.67 1.36 -57.81
CA GLU A 206 68.02 1.96 -59.10
C GLU A 206 66.75 2.03 -59.97
#